data_AF-A0A429G6Y1-F1
#
_entry.id   AF-A0A429G6Y1-F1
#
_cell.length_a   1.000
_cell.length_b   1.000
_cell.length_c   1.000
_cell.angle_alpha   90.00
_cell.angle_beta   90.00
_cell.angle_gamma   90.00
#
_symmetry.space_group_name_H-M   'P 1'
#
loop_
_entity.id
_entity.type
_entity.pdbx_description
1 polymer ?
#
loop_
_entity_poly.entity_id
_entity_poly.type
_entity_poly.pdbx_seq_one_letter_code
_entity_poly.pdbx_strand_id
1 'polypeptide(L)'
;MSGDHKFEIQIIKQNRAMRVEKEYKERMKELYGDKIVSKFSKDAVECPIFGKTVSFLICMGCPNYVRRFKGVVHCKGESIANPERS
;
A
#
# COMPACT_ATOMS: atom_id res chain seq x y z
N MET A 1 22.54 12.11 -1.20
CA MET A 1 21.80 11.30 -0.21
C MET A 1 20.45 11.96 -0.02
N SER A 2 19.46 11.60 -0.83
CA SER A 2 18.13 12.20 -0.78
C SER A 2 17.17 11.08 -0.44
N GLY A 3 16.90 10.90 0.86
CA GLY A 3 15.85 10.01 1.29
C GLY A 3 14.52 10.68 0.99
N ASP A 4 13.97 10.49 -0.21
CA ASP A 4 12.63 10.99 -0.62
C ASP A 4 11.47 10.33 0.18
N HIS A 5 11.77 9.73 1.33
CA HIS A 5 10.81 9.03 2.18
C HIS A 5 11.01 9.49 3.63
N LYS A 6 9.90 9.87 4.26
CA LYS A 6 9.84 10.29 5.66
C LYS A 6 9.53 9.13 6.61
N PHE A 7 8.88 8.09 6.10
CA PHE A 7 8.49 6.92 6.87
C PHE A 7 8.95 5.63 6.21
N GLU A 8 9.40 4.71 7.06
CA GLU A 8 9.76 3.34 6.72
C GLU A 8 8.74 2.40 7.38
N ILE A 9 7.85 1.81 6.56
CA ILE A 9 6.71 1.03 7.05
C ILE A 9 6.98 -0.45 6.79
N GLN A 10 6.94 -1.29 7.82
CA GLN A 10 7.12 -2.73 7.64
C GLN A 10 5.87 -3.37 7.02
N ILE A 11 6.09 -4.30 6.10
CA ILE A 11 5.01 -5.09 5.52
C ILE A 11 4.65 -6.22 6.48
N ILE A 12 3.40 -6.22 6.92
CA ILE A 12 2.81 -7.21 7.79
C ILE A 12 2.09 -8.23 6.92
N LYS A 13 2.53 -9.49 6.96
CA LYS A 13 1.82 -10.59 6.33
C LYS A 13 0.66 -11.03 7.21
N GLN A 14 -0.54 -10.86 6.70
CA GLN A 14 -1.77 -11.32 7.33
C GLN A 14 -2.10 -12.74 6.87
N ASN A 15 -2.79 -13.48 7.74
CA ASN A 15 -3.23 -14.84 7.42
C ASN A 15 -4.39 -14.85 6.41
N ARG A 16 -5.14 -13.75 6.33
CA ARG A 16 -6.26 -13.53 5.41
C ARG A 16 -6.03 -12.28 4.56
N ALA A 17 -6.56 -12.30 3.34
CA ALA A 17 -6.52 -11.14 2.46
C ALA A 17 -7.36 -10.01 3.05
N MET A 18 -6.81 -8.79 3.03
CA MET A 18 -7.56 -7.59 3.41
C MET A 18 -8.70 -7.35 2.41
N ARG A 19 -9.85 -6.89 2.89
CA ARG A 19 -10.96 -6.52 2.01
C ARG A 19 -10.58 -5.23 1.29
N VAL A 20 -10.53 -5.30 -0.03
CA VAL A 20 -10.29 -4.17 -0.93
C VAL A 20 -11.48 -4.10 -1.88
N GLU A 21 -11.94 -2.88 -2.17
CA GLU A 21 -13.03 -2.63 -3.13
C GLU A 21 -12.74 -3.34 -4.47
N LYS A 22 -13.78 -3.95 -5.06
CA LYS A 22 -13.62 -4.80 -6.24
C LYS A 22 -13.02 -4.03 -7.41
N GLU A 23 -13.51 -2.82 -7.66
CA GLU A 23 -13.03 -1.95 -8.73
C GLU A 23 -11.55 -1.57 -8.56
N TYR A 24 -11.14 -1.25 -7.33
CA TYR A 24 -9.73 -0.99 -7.02
C TYR A 24 -8.87 -2.23 -7.25
N LYS A 25 -9.35 -3.40 -6.84
CA LYS A 25 -8.67 -4.67 -7.06
C LYS A 25 -8.52 -4.98 -8.54
N GLU A 26 -9.55 -4.75 -9.36
CA GLU A 26 -9.52 -4.94 -10.80
C GLU A 26 -8.50 -4.01 -11.47
N ARG A 27 -8.51 -2.71 -11.15
CA ARG A 27 -7.47 -1.76 -11.61
C ARG A 27 -6.06 -2.22 -11.24
N MET A 28 -5.87 -2.73 -10.03
CA MET A 28 -4.57 -3.26 -9.61
C MET A 28 -4.16 -4.52 -10.38
N LYS A 29 -5.12 -5.37 -10.77
CA LYS A 29 -4.84 -6.55 -11.59
C LYS A 29 -4.45 -6.16 -13.01
N GLU A 30 -5.03 -5.10 -13.56
CA GLU A 30 -4.64 -4.59 -14.88
C GLU A 30 -3.22 -3.99 -14.85
N LEU A 31 -2.88 -3.25 -13.80
CA LEU A 31 -1.57 -2.59 -13.68
C LEU A 31 -0.43 -3.55 -13.31
N TYR A 32 -0.67 -4.50 -12.40
CA TYR A 32 0.37 -5.36 -11.83
C TYR A 32 0.20 -6.85 -12.16
N GLY A 33 -0.95 -7.25 -12.73
CA GLY A 33 -1.27 -8.65 -13.01
C GLY A 33 -1.88 -9.38 -11.81
N ASP A 34 -2.76 -10.34 -12.11
CA ASP A 34 -3.55 -11.08 -11.12
C ASP A 34 -2.70 -11.86 -10.11
N LYS A 35 -1.57 -12.43 -10.56
CA LYS A 35 -0.64 -13.18 -9.70
C LYS A 35 -0.02 -12.29 -8.62
N ILE A 36 0.36 -11.07 -8.98
CA ILE A 36 0.98 -10.11 -8.05
C ILE A 36 -0.06 -9.62 -7.05
N VAL A 37 -1.26 -9.26 -7.54
CA VAL A 37 -2.36 -8.81 -6.68
C VAL A 37 -2.78 -9.90 -5.69
N SER A 38 -2.90 -11.15 -6.14
CA SER A 38 -3.23 -12.27 -5.27
C SER A 38 -2.17 -12.50 -4.20
N LYS A 39 -0.88 -12.44 -4.56
CA LYS A 39 0.24 -12.60 -3.62
C LYS A 39 0.27 -11.50 -2.55
N PHE A 40 0.05 -10.25 -2.95
CA PHE A 40 0.08 -9.08 -2.07
C PHE A 40 -1.25 -8.77 -1.39
N SER A 41 -2.34 -9.47 -1.73
CA SER A 41 -3.64 -9.30 -1.06
C SER A 41 -3.60 -9.61 0.43
N LYS A 42 -2.68 -10.49 0.84
CA LYS A 42 -2.41 -10.87 2.23
C LYS A 42 -1.40 -9.95 2.91
N ASP A 43 -0.77 -9.05 2.17
CA ASP A 43 0.18 -8.10 2.74
C ASP A 43 -0.57 -6.84 3.17
N ALA A 44 -0.22 -6.33 4.34
CA ALA A 44 -0.78 -5.14 4.96
C ALA A 44 0.34 -4.23 5.47
N VAL A 45 0.04 -2.96 5.64
CA VAL A 45 0.97 -1.95 6.17
C VAL A 45 0.22 -1.05 7.13
N GLU A 46 0.89 -0.61 8.20
CA GLU A 46 0.35 0.41 9.10
C GLU A 46 0.60 1.78 8.51
N CYS A 47 -0.46 2.45 8.04
CA CYS A 47 -0.29 3.76 7.43
C CYS A 47 -0.09 4.82 8.53
N PRO A 48 1.07 5.52 8.57
CA PRO A 48 1.32 6.54 9.58
C PRO A 48 0.46 7.80 9.38
N ILE A 49 -0.09 7.99 8.17
CA ILE A 49 -0.95 9.15 7.85
C ILE A 49 -2.37 8.95 8.38
N PHE A 50 -2.94 7.77 8.16
CA PHE A 50 -4.31 7.45 8.59
C PHE A 50 -4.40 6.80 9.97
N GLY A 51 -3.27 6.40 10.56
CA GLY A 51 -3.22 5.68 11.84
C GLY A 51 -3.96 4.34 11.81
N LYS A 52 -4.10 3.72 10.62
CA LYS A 52 -4.84 2.47 10.42
C LYS A 52 -4.03 1.48 9.57
N THR A 53 -4.27 0.20 9.80
CA THR A 53 -3.74 -0.88 8.94
C THR A 53 -4.50 -0.88 7.61
N VAL A 54 -3.77 -0.73 6.51
CA VAL A 54 -4.32 -0.75 5.15
C VAL A 54 -3.68 -1.90 4.36
N SER A 55 -4.36 -2.36 3.31
CA SER A 55 -3.77 -3.38 2.43
C SER A 55 -2.55 -2.80 1.73
N PHE A 56 -1.51 -3.61 1.55
CA PHE A 56 -0.33 -3.22 0.79
C PHE A 56 -0.68 -2.83 -0.65
N LEU A 57 -1.72 -3.45 -1.24
CA LEU A 57 -2.25 -3.07 -2.55
C LEU A 57 -2.73 -1.62 -2.60
N ILE A 58 -3.43 -1.18 -1.54
CA ILE A 58 -3.90 0.21 -1.41
C ILE A 58 -2.70 1.15 -1.25
N CYS A 59 -1.71 0.72 -0.46
CA CYS A 59 -0.50 1.50 -0.27
C CYS A 59 0.30 1.66 -1.58
N MET A 60 0.41 0.61 -2.40
CA MET A 60 1.10 0.68 -3.70
C MET A 60 0.50 1.71 -4.65
N GLY A 61 -0.82 1.91 -4.63
CA GLY A 61 -1.49 2.93 -5.44
C GLY A 61 -1.54 4.32 -4.80
N CYS A 62 -0.92 4.51 -3.63
CA CYS A 62 -0.91 5.79 -2.93
C CYS A 62 0.16 6.72 -3.52
N PRO A 63 -0.11 8.03 -3.70
CA PRO A 63 0.92 8.99 -4.18
C PRO A 63 2.12 9.12 -3.24
N ASN A 64 1.93 8.75 -1.97
CA ASN A 64 2.99 8.71 -0.97
C ASN A 64 3.92 7.50 -1.09
N TYR A 65 3.55 6.48 -1.86
CA TYR A 65 4.39 5.30 -2.05
C TYR A 65 5.58 5.64 -2.94
N VAL A 66 6.79 5.48 -2.40
CA VAL A 66 8.03 5.71 -3.14
C VAL A 66 8.51 4.40 -3.74
N ARG A 67 8.75 3.42 -2.87
CA ARG A 67 9.24 2.08 -3.25
C ARG A 67 9.15 1.12 -2.09
N ARG A 68 9.30 -0.16 -2.40
CA ARG A 68 9.54 -1.22 -1.43
C ARG A 68 11.00 -1.66 -1.49
N PHE A 69 11.70 -1.65 -0.37
CA PHE A 69 13.08 -2.12 -0.25
C PHE A 69 13.21 -3.07 0.94
N LYS A 70 13.74 -4.28 0.71
CA LYS A 70 13.96 -5.31 1.74
C LYS A 70 12.77 -5.61 2.67
N GLY A 71 11.52 -5.51 2.16
CA GLY A 71 10.32 -5.76 2.96
C GLY A 71 9.78 -4.54 3.72
N VAL A 72 10.40 -3.37 3.53
CA VAL A 72 9.97 -2.09 4.07
C VAL A 72 9.45 -1.22 2.94
N VAL A 73 8.34 -0.53 3.18
CA VAL A 73 7.75 0.46 2.29
C VAL A 73 8.27 1.84 2.67
N HIS A 74 8.86 2.52 1.70
CA HIS A 74 9.32 3.88 1.81
C HIS A 74 8.15 4.79 1.44
N CYS A 75 7.70 5.59 2.40
CA CYS A 75 6.56 6.48 2.28
C CYS A 75 7.01 7.94 2.42
N LYS A 76 6.58 8.81 1.50
CA LYS A 76 6.88 10.26 1.51
C LYS A 76 6.35 10.96 2.75
N GLY A 77 5.21 10.48 3.26
CA GLY A 77 4.62 11.02 4.49
C GLY A 77 3.90 12.36 4.32
N GLU A 78 3.46 12.68 3.09
CA GLU A 78 2.67 13.87 2.83
C GLU A 78 1.22 13.64 3.27
N SER A 79 0.63 14.64 3.92
CA SER A 79 -0.76 14.62 4.37
C SER A 79 -1.69 14.69 3.16
N ILE A 80 -2.20 13.54 2.72
CA ILE A 80 -3.22 13.44 1.68
C ILE A 80 -4.62 13.40 2.29
N ALA A 81 -5.57 14.09 1.66
CA ALA A 81 -6.98 13.88 1.94
C ALA A 81 -7.36 12.43 1.55
N ASN A 82 -8.15 11.77 2.40
CA ASN A 82 -8.45 10.33 2.32
C ASN A 82 -8.91 9.89 0.91
N PRO A 83 -8.21 8.95 0.23
CA PRO A 83 -8.56 8.52 -1.13
C PRO A 83 -9.86 7.71 -1.24
N GLU A 84 -10.54 7.43 -0.13
CA GLU A 84 -11.89 6.84 -0.12
C GLU A 84 -13.00 7.86 -0.45
N ARG A 85 -12.66 9.14 -0.72
CA ARG A 85 -13.64 10.22 -0.92
C ARG A 85 -13.22 11.15 -2.08
N SER A 86 -13.12 10.65 -3.31
CA SER A 86 -13.12 11.45 -4.54
C SER A 86 -13.69 10.64 -5.69
#